data_AF-A0A7S0WCN9-F1
#
_entry.id   AF-A0A7S0WCN9-F1
#
_cell.length_a   1.000
_cell.length_b   1.000
_cell.length_c   1.000
_cell.angle_alpha   90.00
_cell.angle_beta   90.00
_cell.angle_gamma   90.00
#
_symmetry.space_group_name_H-M   'P 1'
#
loop_
_entity.id
_entity.type
_entity.pdbx_description
1 polymer ?
#
loop_
_entity_poly.entity_id
_entity_poly.type
_entity_poly.pdbx_seq_one_letter_code
_entity_poly.pdbx_strand_id
1 'polypeptide(L)'
;KATPDPDGVAPLIAQSRAQSRLPLDGSPVPAGLSPEDIAEMIFFPVVNEACRVLAEGIVVKSSDIDTAAILGMGFPAFRGGIVHWGDSVGPAVIANKLRGWATKYGG
;
A
#
# COMPACT_ATOMS: atom_id res chain seq x y z
N LYS A 1 0.40 5.23 -31.61
CA LYS A 1 1.23 5.62 -30.44
C LYS A 1 0.25 6.15 -29.41
N ALA A 2 0.16 5.57 -28.21
CA ALA A 2 -0.72 6.13 -27.17
C ALA A 2 -0.16 7.49 -26.77
N THR A 3 -0.98 8.54 -26.87
CA THR A 3 -0.67 9.89 -26.39
C THR A 3 -1.64 10.20 -25.25
N PRO A 4 -1.18 10.83 -24.15
CA PRO A 4 -2.07 11.25 -23.08
C PRO A 4 -3.20 12.13 -23.63
N ASP A 5 -4.44 11.87 -23.19
CA ASP A 5 -5.61 12.69 -23.50
C ASP A 5 -5.98 13.51 -22.26
N PRO A 6 -5.37 14.70 -22.07
CA PRO A 6 -5.59 15.53 -20.90
C PRO A 6 -7.04 16.03 -20.82
N ASP A 7 -7.68 16.31 -21.96
CA ASP A 7 -9.04 16.84 -22.01
C ASP A 7 -10.08 15.77 -21.67
N GLY A 8 -9.87 14.53 -22.15
CA GLY A 8 -10.73 13.38 -21.82
C GLY A 8 -10.66 12.96 -20.35
N VAL A 9 -9.50 13.10 -19.69
CA VAL A 9 -9.35 12.75 -18.25
C VAL A 9 -9.70 13.90 -17.30
N ALA A 10 -9.70 15.15 -17.77
CA ALA A 10 -10.03 16.32 -16.96
C ALA A 10 -11.35 16.18 -16.15
N PRO A 11 -12.48 15.73 -16.72
CA PRO A 11 -13.72 15.56 -15.94
C PRO A 11 -13.61 14.47 -14.87
N LEU A 12 -12.88 13.38 -15.13
CA LEU A 12 -12.66 12.30 -14.16
C LEU A 12 -11.80 12.78 -12.99
N ILE A 13 -10.76 13.56 -13.29
CA ILE A 13 -9.92 14.20 -12.28
C ILE A 13 -10.75 15.16 -11.44
N ALA A 14 -11.58 16.01 -12.05
CA ALA A 14 -12.44 16.95 -11.33
C ALA A 14 -13.44 16.24 -10.42
N GLN A 15 -14.06 15.15 -10.88
CA GLN A 15 -14.98 14.34 -10.08
C GLN A 15 -14.28 13.69 -8.88
N SER A 16 -13.14 13.04 -9.11
CA SER A 16 -12.34 12.41 -8.04
C SER A 16 -11.91 13.44 -6.99
N ARG A 17 -11.48 14.63 -7.43
CA ARG A 17 -11.13 15.76 -6.55
C ARG A 17 -12.30 16.26 -5.72
N ALA A 18 -13.49 16.37 -6.30
CA ALA A 18 -14.69 16.79 -5.56
C ALA A 18 -15.09 15.76 -4.49
N GLN A 19 -14.82 14.47 -4.73
CA GLN A 19 -15.15 13.38 -3.81
C GLN A 19 -14.12 13.21 -2.69
N SER A 20 -12.84 13.48 -2.94
CA SER A 20 -11.76 13.18 -2.00
C SER A 20 -11.83 13.99 -0.69
N ARG A 21 -12.48 15.17 -0.71
CA ARG A 21 -12.48 16.14 0.41
C ARG A 21 -11.05 16.48 0.92
N LEU A 22 -10.03 16.28 0.08
CA LEU A 22 -8.63 16.56 0.40
C LEU A 22 -8.25 17.97 -0.09
N PRO A 23 -7.40 18.70 0.66
CA PRO A 23 -6.76 19.90 0.14
C PRO A 23 -5.84 19.54 -1.04
N LEU A 24 -5.95 20.30 -2.13
CA LEU A 24 -5.18 20.08 -3.38
C LEU A 24 -4.20 21.22 -3.67
N ASP A 25 -4.11 22.18 -2.75
CA ASP A 25 -3.22 23.33 -2.77
C ASP A 25 -1.80 23.01 -2.25
N GLY A 26 -1.50 21.73 -2.03
CA GLY A 26 -0.27 21.28 -1.41
C GLY A 26 -0.22 21.50 0.10
N SER A 27 -1.31 21.97 0.72
CA SER A 27 -1.41 21.94 2.18
C SER A 27 -1.44 20.50 2.68
N PRO A 28 -0.88 20.23 3.87
CA PRO A 28 -0.84 18.88 4.42
C PRO A 28 -2.24 18.28 4.45
N VAL A 29 -2.36 17.03 4.01
CA VAL A 29 -3.60 16.26 4.15
C VAL A 29 -4.07 16.36 5.62
N PRO A 30 -5.36 16.66 5.93
CA PRO A 30 -5.81 17.01 7.28
C PRO A 30 -5.72 15.87 8.31
N ALA A 31 -5.18 14.71 7.95
CA ALA A 31 -4.90 13.63 8.87
C ALA A 31 -3.44 13.76 9.28
N GLY A 32 -3.17 14.03 10.56
CA GLY A 32 -1.83 14.07 11.16
C GLY A 32 -1.11 12.72 11.16
N LEU A 33 -1.01 12.10 9.99
CA LEU A 33 -0.27 10.88 9.72
C LEU A 33 1.19 11.26 9.50
N SER A 34 2.07 10.58 10.21
CA SER A 34 3.50 10.66 9.95
C SER A 34 3.84 9.99 8.60
N PRO A 35 4.98 10.32 7.99
CA PRO A 35 5.50 9.58 6.82
C PRO A 35 5.56 8.07 7.07
N GLU A 36 5.87 7.67 8.31
CA GLU A 36 5.88 6.29 8.75
C GLU A 36 4.48 5.68 8.73
N ASP A 37 3.46 6.39 9.26
CA ASP A 37 2.08 5.93 9.20
C ASP A 37 1.62 5.74 7.75
N ILE A 38 1.98 6.67 6.85
CA ILE A 38 1.66 6.55 5.42
C ILE A 38 2.29 5.29 4.83
N ALA A 39 3.59 5.07 5.08
CA ALA A 39 4.30 3.90 4.58
C ALA A 39 3.67 2.59 5.09
N GLU A 40 3.40 2.50 6.39
CA GLU A 40 2.81 1.31 6.97
C GLU A 40 1.36 1.08 6.53
N MET A 41 0.55 2.14 6.40
CA MET A 41 -0.82 2.04 5.88
C MET A 41 -0.85 1.51 4.44
N ILE A 42 0.19 1.78 3.65
CA ILE A 42 0.34 1.27 2.29
C ILE A 42 0.86 -0.18 2.32
N PHE A 43 1.93 -0.46 3.05
CA PHE A 43 2.66 -1.73 2.92
C PHE A 43 2.17 -2.84 3.85
N PHE A 44 1.60 -2.55 5.02
CA PHE A 44 1.09 -3.61 5.91
C PHE A 44 -0.07 -4.39 5.30
N PRO A 45 -1.04 -3.78 4.58
CA PRO A 45 -2.05 -4.54 3.84
C PRO A 45 -1.44 -5.44 2.77
N VAL A 46 -0.35 -5.01 2.13
CA VAL A 46 0.36 -5.84 1.13
C VAL A 46 1.05 -7.03 1.80
N VAL A 47 1.64 -6.86 2.99
CA VAL A 47 2.17 -7.98 3.77
C VAL A 47 1.05 -8.96 4.16
N ASN A 48 -0.11 -8.44 4.58
CA ASN A 48 -1.26 -9.28 4.92
C ASN A 48 -1.77 -10.08 3.70
N GLU A 49 -1.82 -9.45 2.52
CA GLU A 49 -2.18 -10.15 1.28
C GLU A 49 -1.13 -11.18 0.87
N ALA A 50 0.17 -10.89 1.08
CA ALA A 50 1.24 -11.86 0.88
C ALA A 50 1.04 -13.11 1.77
N CYS A 51 0.63 -12.92 3.03
CA CYS A 51 0.27 -14.04 3.91
C CYS A 51 -0.94 -14.83 3.38
N ARG A 52 -1.95 -14.14 2.81
CA ARG A 52 -3.13 -14.80 2.24
C ARG A 52 -2.80 -15.63 1.01
N VAL A 53 -2.05 -15.09 0.04
CA VAL A 53 -1.69 -15.85 -1.17
C VAL A 53 -0.79 -17.06 -0.85
N LEU A 54 0.02 -16.99 0.21
CA LEU A 54 0.75 -18.14 0.74
C LEU A 54 -0.19 -19.17 1.37
N ALA A 55 -1.12 -18.72 2.23
CA ALA A 55 -2.08 -19.60 2.91
C ALA A 55 -3.05 -20.28 1.93
N GLU A 56 -3.44 -19.58 0.86
CA GLU A 56 -4.29 -20.07 -0.23
C GLU A 56 -3.52 -20.99 -1.20
N GLY A 57 -2.19 -21.14 -1.03
CA GLY A 57 -1.35 -22.01 -1.86
C GLY A 57 -1.12 -21.50 -3.29
N ILE A 58 -1.44 -20.22 -3.56
CA ILE A 58 -1.18 -19.56 -4.85
C ILE A 58 0.33 -19.45 -5.10
N VAL A 59 1.08 -19.20 -4.04
CA VAL A 59 2.54 -19.14 -4.06
C VAL A 59 3.11 -20.20 -3.12
N VAL A 60 4.16 -20.91 -3.57
CA VAL A 60 4.74 -22.04 -2.84
C VAL A 60 5.65 -21.58 -1.69
N LYS A 61 6.35 -20.45 -1.86
CA LYS A 61 7.35 -19.94 -0.91
C LYS A 61 7.28 -18.43 -0.78
N SER A 62 7.51 -17.90 0.43
CA SER A 62 7.58 -16.45 0.69
C SER A 62 8.66 -15.75 -0.14
N SER A 63 9.79 -16.42 -0.39
CA SER A 63 10.89 -15.88 -1.21
C SER A 63 10.49 -15.54 -2.65
N ASP A 64 9.49 -16.23 -3.20
CA ASP A 64 9.01 -15.95 -4.55
C ASP A 64 8.21 -14.64 -4.58
N ILE A 65 7.47 -14.35 -3.50
CA ILE A 65 6.79 -13.06 -3.31
C ILE A 65 7.80 -11.95 -3.12
N ASP A 66 8.84 -12.17 -2.31
CA ASP A 66 9.90 -11.19 -2.10
C ASP A 66 10.62 -10.84 -3.42
N THR A 67 10.95 -11.87 -4.22
CA THR A 67 11.55 -11.70 -5.54
C THR A 67 10.63 -10.94 -6.48
N ALA A 68 9.34 -11.28 -6.52
CA ALA A 68 8.35 -10.59 -7.34
C ALA A 68 8.16 -9.12 -6.90
N ALA A 69 8.17 -8.84 -5.60
CA ALA A 69 8.06 -7.49 -5.08
C ALA A 69 9.28 -6.64 -5.46
N ILE A 70 10.49 -7.19 -5.36
CA ILE A 70 11.73 -6.49 -5.73
C ILE A 70 11.79 -6.24 -7.24
N LEU A 71 11.65 -7.30 -8.04
CA LEU A 71 11.86 -7.23 -9.49
C LEU A 71 10.66 -6.64 -10.25
N GLY A 72 9.44 -6.88 -9.76
CA GLY A 72 8.21 -6.47 -10.43
C GLY A 72 7.65 -5.13 -9.96
N MET A 73 7.74 -4.83 -8.66
CA MET A 73 7.18 -3.60 -8.08
C MET A 73 8.25 -2.59 -7.64
N GLY A 74 9.54 -2.93 -7.76
CA GLY A 74 10.63 -2.05 -7.34
C GLY A 74 10.76 -1.92 -5.82
N PHE A 75 10.31 -2.93 -5.05
CA PHE A 75 10.48 -2.91 -3.60
C PHE A 75 11.99 -2.87 -3.25
N PRO A 76 12.40 -2.11 -2.21
CA PRO A 76 13.82 -1.92 -1.89
C PRO A 76 14.56 -3.24 -1.62
N ALA A 77 15.46 -3.63 -2.51
CA ALA A 77 16.20 -4.90 -2.42
C ALA A 77 17.03 -5.03 -1.13
N PHE A 78 17.57 -3.92 -0.61
CA PHE A 78 18.32 -3.91 0.66
C PHE A 78 17.46 -4.22 1.89
N ARG A 79 16.13 -4.28 1.75
CA ARG A 79 15.20 -4.75 2.80
C ARG A 79 14.78 -6.22 2.62
N GLY A 80 15.40 -6.95 1.70
CA GLY A 80 15.18 -8.39 1.50
C GLY A 80 13.89 -8.79 0.78
N GLY A 81 12.91 -7.88 0.68
CA GLY A 81 11.60 -8.13 0.07
C GLY A 81 10.47 -7.74 1.03
N ILE A 82 9.22 -7.77 0.57
CA ILE A 82 8.10 -7.26 1.36
C ILE A 82 7.71 -8.20 2.52
N VAL A 83 7.80 -9.51 2.33
CA VAL A 83 7.57 -10.50 3.39
C VAL A 83 8.74 -10.50 4.35
N HIS A 84 9.99 -10.53 3.85
CA HIS A 84 11.18 -10.41 4.69
C HIS A 84 11.19 -9.14 5.54
N TRP A 85 10.83 -8.00 4.95
CA TRP A 85 10.67 -6.75 5.68
C TRP A 85 9.53 -6.83 6.70
N GLY A 86 8.39 -7.43 6.34
CA GLY A 86 7.27 -7.65 7.26
C GLY A 86 7.69 -8.46 8.51
N ASP A 87 8.49 -9.50 8.33
CA ASP A 87 9.05 -10.28 9.43
C ASP A 87 9.98 -9.45 10.33
N SER A 88 10.75 -8.53 9.75
CA SER A 88 11.62 -7.61 10.50
C SER A 88 10.85 -6.59 11.35
N VAL A 89 9.65 -6.19 10.92
CA VAL A 89 8.73 -5.34 11.69
C VAL A 89 8.02 -6.15 12.78
N GLY A 90 7.67 -7.39 12.46
CA GLY A 90 7.04 -8.34 13.37
C GLY A 90 5.53 -8.47 13.15
N PRO A 91 5.01 -9.71 13.04
CA PRO A 91 3.63 -9.96 12.65
C PRO A 91 2.61 -9.42 13.67
N ALA A 92 2.95 -9.38 14.96
CA ALA A 92 2.06 -8.85 15.99
C ALA A 92 1.85 -7.33 15.83
N VAL A 93 2.91 -6.58 15.49
CA VAL A 93 2.83 -5.13 15.25
C VAL A 93 1.95 -4.86 14.04
N ILE A 94 2.19 -5.58 12.96
CA ILE A 94 1.43 -5.46 11.70
C ILE A 94 -0.05 -5.76 11.95
N ALA A 95 -0.37 -6.89 12.57
CA ALA A 95 -1.74 -7.29 12.84
C ALA A 95 -2.48 -6.29 13.74
N ASN A 96 -1.80 -5.73 14.75
CA ASN A 96 -2.41 -4.74 15.65
C ASN A 96 -2.70 -3.42 14.93
N LYS A 97 -1.77 -2.91 14.11
CA LYS A 97 -2.01 -1.69 13.31
C LYS A 97 -3.13 -1.89 12.29
N LEU A 98 -3.13 -3.02 11.57
CA LEU A 98 -4.19 -3.37 10.62
C LEU A 98 -5.57 -3.44 11.28
N ARG A 99 -5.69 -4.09 12.45
CA ARG A 99 -6.94 -4.11 13.21
C ARG A 99 -7.37 -2.70 13.64
N GLY A 100 -6.44 -1.88 14.13
CA GLY A 100 -6.73 -0.50 14.50
C GLY A 100 -7.30 0.32 13.35
N TRP A 101 -6.71 0.18 12.15
CA TRP A 101 -7.20 0.85 10.95
C TRP A 101 -8.50 0.25 10.42
N ALA A 102 -8.69 -1.06 10.51
CA ALA A 102 -9.96 -1.69 10.16
C ALA A 102 -11.11 -1.15 11.03
N THR A 103 -10.92 -0.97 12.33
CA THR A 103 -11.94 -0.34 13.19
C THR A 103 -12.17 1.13 12.88
N LYS A 104 -11.11 1.88 12.52
CA LYS A 104 -11.18 3.33 12.31
C LYS A 104 -11.71 3.72 10.92
N TYR A 105 -11.39 2.93 9.90
CA TYR A 105 -11.63 3.24 8.49
C TYR A 105 -12.39 2.14 7.73
N GLY A 106 -12.51 0.93 8.28
CA GLY A 106 -13.35 -0.12 7.74
C GLY A 106 -14.81 0.18 8.05
N GLY A 107 -15.63 0.25 7.01
CA GLY A 107 -17.08 0.45 7.11
C GLY A 107 -17.83 -0.80 7.56
#